data_AF-A0A6B2G9F4-F1
#
_entry.id   AF-A0A6B2G9F4-F1
#
_cell.length_a   1.000
_cell.length_b   1.000
_cell.length_c   1.000
_cell.angle_alpha   90.00
_cell.angle_beta   90.00
_cell.angle_gamma   90.00
#
_symmetry.space_group_name_H-M   'P 1'
#
loop_
_entity.id
_entity.type
_entity.pdbx_description
1 polymer ?
#
loop_
_entity_poly.entity_id
_entity_poly.type
_entity_poly.pdbx_seq_one_letter_code
_entity_poly.pdbx_strand_id
1 'polypeptide(L)'
;KMHIKSIILDGFKSYAKRTEISNFDPFFNAITGLNGSGKSNILDGICFLLGISNLSNVRANSLQELIFKSGQAGVTKASVTILFDNFNKQQSPIGYEHFEEITITRIVAIGGRNKYLINGCNSTHARIHDFFCSIQMNVNNPHFLIMQGRITKILNMKPCEILSMIEEATGTKMYENKRQIAFDTIAKKEIKLNEINRMLNEDITPTITKLKEERSSYLEYQKITRELEHTKRICLAYDYMKLKEKKIQQNMTFEE
;
A
#
# COMPACT_ATOMS: atom_id res chain seq x y z
N LYS A 1 3.12 -5.25 29.58
CA LYS A 1 3.29 -3.99 28.84
C LYS A 1 4.64 -4.00 28.19
N MET A 2 4.65 -3.77 26.88
CA MET A 2 5.89 -3.59 26.14
C MET A 2 6.60 -2.34 26.68
N HIS A 3 7.89 -2.45 26.99
CA HIS A 3 8.70 -1.33 27.49
C HIS A 3 10.09 -1.38 26.86
N ILE A 4 10.82 -0.28 26.96
CA ILE A 4 12.19 -0.19 26.43
C ILE A 4 13.11 -0.93 27.41
N LYS A 5 13.94 -1.85 26.92
CA LYS A 5 15.03 -2.48 27.71
C LYS A 5 16.35 -1.74 27.55
N SER A 6 16.68 -1.36 26.31
CA SER A 6 17.90 -0.64 26.00
C SER A 6 17.78 0.27 24.78
N ILE A 7 18.62 1.29 24.76
CA ILE A 7 18.76 2.24 23.66
C ILE A 7 20.24 2.27 23.26
N ILE A 8 20.52 2.00 22.00
CA ILE A 8 21.88 2.01 21.45
C ILE A 8 21.98 3.18 20.46
N LEU A 9 22.95 4.06 20.71
CA LEU A 9 23.27 5.22 19.89
C LEU A 9 24.66 5.04 19.30
N ASP A 10 24.80 5.10 17.98
CA ASP A 10 26.08 4.97 17.29
C ASP A 10 26.24 6.05 16.23
N GLY A 11 27.30 6.85 16.32
CA GLY A 11 27.55 7.98 15.42
C GLY A 11 26.48 9.07 15.45
N PHE A 12 25.65 9.16 16.50
CA PHE A 12 24.49 10.04 16.58
C PHE A 12 24.75 11.29 17.44
N LYS A 13 24.65 12.48 16.85
CA LYS A 13 24.87 13.79 17.50
C LYS A 13 26.13 13.89 18.36
N SER A 14 26.02 13.77 19.68
CA SER A 14 27.14 13.81 20.63
C SER A 14 27.81 12.44 20.84
N TYR A 15 27.18 11.36 20.40
CA TYR A 15 27.63 9.98 20.58
C TYR A 15 28.48 9.54 19.38
N ALA A 16 29.78 9.83 19.42
CA ALA A 16 30.71 9.47 18.34
C ALA A 16 30.89 7.95 18.15
N LYS A 17 30.80 7.20 19.25
CA LYS A 17 30.98 5.75 19.30
C LYS A 17 29.68 5.09 19.77
N ARG A 18 29.50 3.81 19.42
CA ARG A 18 28.43 2.96 19.94
C ARG A 18 28.35 3.06 21.46
N THR A 19 27.25 3.62 21.95
CA THR A 19 26.93 3.79 23.36
C THR A 19 25.60 3.10 23.60
N GLU A 20 25.58 2.19 24.57
CA GLU A 20 24.40 1.43 24.95
C GLU A 20 23.93 1.87 26.33
N ILE A 21 22.68 2.32 26.39
CA ILE A 21 21.98 2.68 27.62
C ILE A 21 21.05 1.52 27.91
N SER A 22 21.38 0.70 28.90
CA SER A 22 20.64 -0.49 29.28
C SER A 22 19.95 -0.29 30.64
N ASN A 23 19.23 -1.33 31.09
CA ASN A 23 18.58 -1.41 32.40
C ASN A 23 17.48 -0.36 32.62
N PHE A 24 16.67 -0.11 31.59
CA PHE A 24 15.46 0.66 31.76
C PHE A 24 14.43 -0.13 32.58
N ASP A 25 13.90 0.52 33.62
CA ASP A 25 12.85 -0.02 34.47
C ASP A 25 11.47 0.09 33.77
N PRO A 26 10.56 -0.87 33.94
CA PRO A 26 9.23 -0.81 33.32
C PRO A 26 8.34 0.34 33.81
N PHE A 27 8.63 0.91 34.98
CA PHE A 27 7.79 1.92 35.64
C PHE A 27 8.39 3.32 35.57
N PHE A 28 9.64 3.49 35.99
CA PHE A 28 10.23 4.82 36.11
C PHE A 28 11.71 4.87 35.76
N ASN A 29 12.05 5.81 34.87
CA ASN A 29 13.42 6.03 34.43
C ASN A 29 13.76 7.52 34.54
N ALA A 30 14.95 7.81 35.06
CA ALA A 30 15.47 9.17 35.15
C ALA A 30 16.81 9.28 34.43
N ILE A 31 16.95 10.30 33.58
CA ILE A 31 18.20 10.62 32.88
C ILE A 31 18.71 11.94 33.45
N THR A 32 19.82 11.88 34.18
CA THR A 32 20.44 13.05 34.84
C THR A 32 21.89 13.23 34.39
N GLY A 33 22.49 14.38 34.71
CA GLY A 33 23.88 14.69 34.37
C GLY A 33 24.12 16.17 34.06
N LEU A 34 25.38 16.55 33.91
CA LEU A 34 25.83 17.93 33.68
C LEU A 34 25.29 18.53 32.37
N ASN A 35 25.14 19.85 32.32
CA ASN A 35 24.75 20.53 31.09
C ASN A 35 25.77 20.26 29.96
N GLY A 36 25.27 20.02 28.74
CA GLY A 36 26.11 19.68 27.59
C GLY A 36 26.53 18.20 27.48
N SER A 37 26.20 17.34 28.45
CA SER A 37 26.57 15.90 28.41
C SER A 37 25.80 15.04 27.41
N GLY A 38 24.95 15.62 26.56
CA GLY A 38 24.20 14.90 25.53
C GLY A 38 22.87 14.28 25.97
N LYS A 39 22.39 14.51 27.21
CA LYS A 39 21.12 13.96 27.73
C LYS A 39 19.93 14.13 26.78
N SER A 40 19.73 15.34 26.28
CA SER A 40 18.63 15.65 25.36
C SER A 40 18.79 14.94 24.00
N ASN A 41 20.02 14.54 23.62
CA ASN A 41 20.26 13.80 22.39
C ASN A 41 19.78 12.35 22.50
N ILE A 42 19.59 11.81 23.71
CA ILE A 42 18.94 10.50 23.92
C ILE A 42 17.47 10.60 23.49
N LEU A 43 16.77 11.64 23.96
CA LEU A 43 15.38 11.92 23.56
C LEU A 43 15.28 12.19 22.05
N ASP A 44 16.20 12.97 21.48
CA ASP A 44 16.26 13.16 20.03
C ASP A 44 16.47 11.84 19.28
N GLY A 45 17.26 10.92 19.83
CA GLY A 45 17.46 9.59 19.27
C GLY A 45 16.17 8.79 19.23
N ILE A 46 15.39 8.80 20.32
CA ILE A 46 14.06 8.16 20.39
C ILE A 46 13.13 8.80 19.35
N CYS A 47 13.10 10.13 19.27
CA CYS A 47 12.29 10.88 18.30
C CYS A 47 12.67 10.56 16.85
N PHE A 48 13.97 10.49 16.59
CA PHE A 48 14.52 10.08 15.32
C PHE A 48 14.08 8.65 15.01
N LEU A 49 14.19 7.70 15.93
CA LEU A 49 13.78 6.32 15.68
C LEU A 49 12.27 6.19 15.43
N LEU A 50 11.45 6.92 16.17
CA LEU A 50 9.99 6.91 15.98
C LEU A 50 9.60 7.37 14.58
N GLY A 51 10.40 8.25 13.97
CA GLY A 51 10.14 8.72 12.62
C GLY A 51 9.38 10.04 12.56
N ILE A 52 9.52 10.88 13.59
CA ILE A 52 8.89 12.19 13.64
C ILE A 52 9.27 12.99 12.37
N SER A 53 8.25 13.40 11.62
CA SER A 53 8.39 14.07 10.32
C SER A 53 8.95 15.49 10.44
N ASN A 54 8.65 16.17 11.55
CA ASN A 54 9.15 17.50 11.83
C ASN A 54 10.53 17.44 12.51
N LEU A 55 11.59 17.68 11.74
CA LEU A 55 12.98 17.67 12.23
C LEU A 55 13.27 18.75 13.27
N SER A 56 12.46 19.82 13.33
CA SER A 56 12.61 20.86 14.36
C SER A 56 12.41 20.30 15.77
N ASN A 57 11.55 19.28 15.94
CA ASN A 57 11.40 18.56 17.20
C ASN A 57 12.71 17.84 17.58
N VAL A 58 13.42 17.28 16.60
CA VAL A 58 14.72 16.61 16.80
C VAL A 58 15.87 17.63 16.83
N ARG A 59 15.60 18.94 16.91
CA ARG A 59 16.61 20.01 17.00
C ARG A 59 17.67 19.88 15.89
N ALA A 60 17.21 19.67 14.67
CA ALA A 60 18.03 19.58 13.46
C ALA A 60 17.27 20.17 12.27
N ASN A 61 17.99 20.78 11.34
CA ASN A 61 17.41 21.31 10.09
C ASN A 61 17.51 20.27 8.95
N SER A 62 18.51 19.39 9.03
CA SER A 62 18.76 18.35 8.06
C SER A 62 19.04 17.00 8.74
N LEU A 63 18.75 15.90 8.04
CA LEU A 63 19.07 14.55 8.53
C LEU A 63 20.58 14.32 8.71
N GLN A 64 21.42 15.08 7.99
CA GLN A 64 22.88 14.97 8.09
C GLN A 64 23.42 15.51 9.41
N GLU A 65 22.77 16.53 9.99
CA GLU A 65 23.12 17.09 11.31
C GLU A 65 22.90 16.10 12.47
N LEU A 66 22.15 15.03 12.23
CA LEU A 66 21.99 13.95 13.21
C LEU A 66 23.23 13.07 13.30
N ILE A 67 24.10 13.09 12.29
CA ILE A 67 25.38 12.37 12.29
C ILE A 67 26.38 13.14 13.14
N PHE A 68 27.23 12.43 13.88
CA PHE A 68 28.27 13.02 14.73
C PHE A 68 29.11 14.04 13.95
N LYS A 69 29.12 15.30 14.41
CA LYS A 69 29.75 16.45 13.74
C LYS A 69 29.37 16.58 12.26
N SER A 70 28.13 16.25 11.90
CA SER A 70 27.62 16.23 10.53
C SER A 70 28.49 15.44 9.55
N GLY A 71 29.21 14.43 10.06
CA GLY A 71 30.12 13.59 9.30
C GLY A 71 31.51 14.15 8.98
N GLN A 72 31.82 15.37 9.44
CA GLN A 72 33.14 15.99 9.25
C GLN A 72 34.28 15.28 10.01
N ALA A 73 33.94 14.44 10.99
CA ALA A 73 34.89 13.71 11.82
C ALA A 73 35.11 12.25 11.37
N GLY A 74 34.90 11.95 10.09
CA GLY A 74 35.08 10.61 9.52
C GLY A 74 33.95 9.61 9.83
N VAL A 75 32.94 10.01 10.61
CA VAL A 75 31.74 9.21 10.90
C VAL A 75 30.71 9.45 9.81
N THR A 76 30.52 8.50 8.90
CA THR A 76 29.66 8.69 7.72
C THR A 76 28.21 8.21 7.88
N LYS A 77 27.90 7.60 9.03
CA LYS A 77 26.59 7.06 9.35
C LYS A 77 26.26 7.26 10.83
N ALA A 78 24.97 7.40 11.12
CA ALA A 78 24.43 7.34 12.46
C ALA A 78 23.33 6.28 12.53
N SER A 79 23.23 5.59 13.65
CA SER A 79 22.14 4.67 13.92
C SER A 79 21.63 4.83 15.34
N VAL A 80 20.32 4.68 15.47
CA VAL A 80 19.66 4.55 16.77
C VAL A 80 18.91 3.23 16.75
N THR A 81 19.11 2.43 17.80
CA THR A 81 18.42 1.16 18.00
C THR A 81 17.72 1.18 19.34
N ILE A 82 16.48 0.74 19.40
CA ILE A 82 15.74 0.53 20.65
C ILE A 82 15.35 -0.94 20.72
N LEU A 83 15.68 -1.56 21.84
CA LEU A 83 15.26 -2.90 22.21
C LEU A 83 14.01 -2.81 23.07
N PHE A 84 12.94 -3.45 22.64
CA PHE A 84 11.67 -3.54 23.35
C PHE A 84 11.48 -4.93 23.94
N ASP A 85 11.04 -4.97 25.19
CA ASP A 85 10.57 -6.19 25.85
C ASP A 85 9.18 -6.58 25.35
N ASN A 86 9.03 -7.74 24.71
CA ASN A 86 7.77 -8.27 24.22
C ASN A 86 7.32 -9.55 24.95
N PHE A 87 7.50 -9.61 26.28
CA PHE A 87 6.99 -10.74 27.09
C PHE A 87 5.47 -10.86 27.11
N ASN A 88 4.73 -9.74 27.12
CA ASN A 88 3.26 -9.79 27.13
C ASN A 88 2.69 -9.92 25.71
N LYS A 89 2.38 -11.15 25.31
CA LYS A 89 1.89 -11.49 23.96
C LYS A 89 0.55 -10.87 23.60
N GLN A 90 -0.31 -10.56 24.57
CA GLN A 90 -1.60 -9.92 24.32
C GLN A 90 -1.45 -8.45 23.86
N GLN A 91 -0.31 -7.84 24.18
CA GLN A 91 0.04 -6.47 23.80
C GLN A 91 1.13 -6.43 22.73
N SER A 92 1.46 -7.60 22.16
CA SER A 92 2.43 -7.69 21.09
C SER A 92 1.86 -7.05 19.83
N PRO A 93 2.70 -6.32 19.07
CA PRO A 93 2.39 -5.94 17.69
C PRO A 93 1.99 -7.16 16.86
N ILE A 94 1.04 -6.95 15.96
CA ILE A 94 0.50 -8.00 15.07
C ILE A 94 1.65 -8.58 14.22
N GLY A 95 1.80 -9.90 14.25
CA GLY A 95 2.83 -10.63 13.50
C GLY A 95 4.21 -10.67 14.17
N TYR A 96 4.33 -10.21 15.42
CA TYR A 96 5.56 -10.29 16.22
C TYR A 96 5.37 -11.05 17.54
N GLU A 97 4.26 -11.78 17.69
CA GLU A 97 3.90 -12.51 18.91
C GLU A 97 4.95 -13.58 19.27
N HIS A 98 5.62 -14.15 18.27
CA HIS A 98 6.65 -15.17 18.48
C HIS A 98 7.97 -14.63 19.01
N PHE A 99 8.20 -13.31 18.97
CA PHE A 99 9.45 -12.71 19.44
C PHE A 99 9.32 -12.29 20.90
N GLU A 100 10.26 -12.71 21.75
CA GLU A 100 10.37 -12.25 23.14
C GLU A 100 10.91 -10.82 23.23
N GLU A 101 11.73 -10.43 22.26
CA GLU A 101 12.29 -9.09 22.16
C GLU A 101 12.17 -8.57 20.73
N ILE A 102 11.90 -7.28 20.60
CA ILE A 102 11.78 -6.61 19.30
C ILE A 102 12.80 -5.49 19.24
N THR A 103 13.67 -5.56 18.24
CA THR A 103 14.69 -4.55 17.97
C THR A 103 14.25 -3.69 16.80
N ILE A 104 14.18 -2.38 17.00
CA ILE A 104 13.96 -1.43 15.90
C ILE A 104 15.22 -0.60 15.77
N THR A 105 15.72 -0.47 14.54
CA THR A 105 16.87 0.37 14.22
C THR A 105 16.52 1.33 13.10
N ARG A 106 16.87 2.61 13.28
CA ARG A 106 16.86 3.61 12.21
C ARG A 106 18.29 4.02 11.91
N ILE A 107 18.67 3.98 10.63
CA ILE A 107 20.00 4.35 10.14
C ILE A 107 19.87 5.56 9.21
N VAL A 108 20.77 6.52 9.36
CA VAL A 108 20.99 7.61 8.41
C VAL A 108 22.45 7.64 7.99
N ALA A 109 22.69 7.83 6.70
CA ALA A 109 24.03 8.02 6.15
C ALA A 109 24.15 9.35 5.40
N ILE A 110 25.39 9.81 5.19
CA ILE A 110 25.68 10.97 4.33
C ILE A 110 25.04 10.74 2.95
N GLY A 111 24.46 11.81 2.38
CA GLY A 111 23.66 11.72 1.17
C GLY A 111 22.17 11.42 1.40
N GLY A 112 21.71 11.46 2.66
CA GLY A 112 20.28 11.42 3.00
C GLY A 112 19.65 10.03 2.93
N ARG A 113 20.45 8.98 2.72
CA ARG A 113 19.96 7.59 2.72
C ARG A 113 19.51 7.24 4.13
N ASN A 114 18.21 7.01 4.30
CA ASN A 114 17.62 6.52 5.53
C ASN A 114 17.07 5.10 5.34
N LYS A 115 17.19 4.27 6.36
CA LYS A 115 16.64 2.91 6.36
C LYS A 115 16.12 2.56 7.75
N TYR A 116 15.05 1.78 7.77
CA TYR A 116 14.53 1.15 8.98
C TYR A 116 14.80 -0.34 8.94
N LEU A 117 15.12 -0.89 10.11
CA LEU A 117 15.28 -2.32 10.33
C LEU A 117 14.39 -2.72 11.51
N ILE A 118 13.65 -3.80 11.36
CA ILE A 118 12.98 -4.48 12.47
C ILE A 118 13.62 -5.86 12.58
N ASN A 119 14.19 -6.18 13.74
CA ASN A 119 14.96 -7.41 13.97
C ASN A 119 16.03 -7.67 12.89
N GLY A 120 16.68 -6.60 12.41
CA GLY A 120 17.70 -6.67 11.35
C GLY A 120 17.15 -6.73 9.91
N CYS A 121 15.84 -6.85 9.71
CA CYS A 121 15.21 -6.91 8.39
C CYS A 121 14.76 -5.52 7.91
N ASN A 122 15.09 -5.16 6.67
CA ASN A 122 14.65 -3.90 6.05
C ASN A 122 13.13 -3.76 6.10
N SER A 123 12.68 -2.62 6.62
CA SER A 123 11.27 -2.29 6.76
C SER A 123 10.95 -0.93 6.17
N THR A 124 9.72 -0.77 5.68
CA THR A 124 9.23 0.50 5.16
C THR A 124 8.80 1.43 6.30
N HIS A 125 8.78 2.73 6.03
CA HIS A 125 8.32 3.71 7.03
C HIS A 125 6.85 3.48 7.43
N ALA A 126 5.99 3.09 6.48
CA ALA A 126 4.59 2.74 6.76
C ALA A 126 4.48 1.56 7.75
N ARG A 127 5.28 0.50 7.57
CA ARG A 127 5.28 -0.65 8.48
C ARG A 127 5.75 -0.29 9.89
N ILE A 128 6.72 0.62 10.01
CA ILE A 128 7.19 1.14 11.30
C ILE A 128 6.11 2.00 11.97
N HIS A 129 5.41 2.82 11.19
CA HIS A 129 4.27 3.61 11.68
C HIS A 129 3.16 2.69 12.20
N ASP A 130 2.76 1.67 11.43
CA ASP A 130 1.78 0.66 11.84
C ASP A 130 2.22 -0.08 13.12
N PHE A 131 3.51 -0.41 13.23
CA PHE A 131 4.08 -1.02 14.43
C PHE A 131 3.88 -0.13 15.66
N PHE A 132 4.32 1.12 15.60
CA PHE A 132 4.21 2.04 16.74
C PHE A 132 2.75 2.36 17.09
N CYS A 133 1.90 2.41 16.08
CA CYS A 133 0.47 2.53 16.24
C CYS A 133 -0.17 1.32 16.95
N SER A 134 0.29 0.09 16.69
CA SER A 134 -0.23 -1.11 17.35
C SER A 134 0.05 -1.14 18.85
N ILE A 135 1.15 -0.51 19.29
CA ILE A 135 1.51 -0.35 20.72
C ILE A 135 1.00 0.96 21.31
N GLN A 136 0.09 1.66 20.62
CA GLN A 136 -0.49 2.94 21.03
C GLN A 136 0.52 4.09 21.18
N MET A 137 1.67 4.02 20.48
CA MET A 137 2.62 5.11 20.36
C MET A 137 2.45 5.78 19.00
N ASN A 138 1.66 6.85 18.90
CA ASN A 138 1.50 7.53 17.62
C ASN A 138 2.63 8.54 17.37
N VAL A 139 3.44 8.25 16.35
CA VAL A 139 4.58 9.07 15.93
C VAL A 139 4.16 10.46 15.45
N ASN A 140 2.97 10.59 14.85
CA ASN A 140 2.54 11.82 14.18
C ASN A 140 2.03 12.88 15.15
N ASN A 141 1.56 12.45 16.33
CA ASN A 141 1.05 13.35 17.34
C ASN A 141 1.59 12.89 18.71
N PRO A 142 2.85 13.19 19.01
CA PRO A 142 3.56 12.59 20.13
C PRO A 142 3.13 13.25 21.44
N HIS A 143 1.88 13.02 21.86
CA HIS A 143 1.36 13.45 23.15
C HIS A 143 2.11 12.79 24.32
N PHE A 144 2.77 11.66 24.06
CA PHE A 144 3.70 11.02 25.01
C PHE A 144 5.04 11.77 25.14
N LEU A 145 5.34 12.73 24.27
CA LEU A 145 6.60 13.45 24.25
C LEU A 145 6.38 14.93 24.57
N ILE A 146 6.77 15.31 25.78
CA ILE A 146 6.69 16.71 26.22
C ILE A 146 8.09 17.32 26.08
N MET A 147 8.32 17.96 24.94
CA MET A 147 9.52 18.77 24.73
C MET A 147 9.40 20.14 25.41
N GLN A 148 10.54 20.78 25.64
CA GLN A 148 10.58 22.15 26.15
C GLN A 148 9.75 23.09 25.24
N GLY A 149 8.88 23.91 25.86
CA GLY A 149 7.97 24.80 25.13
C GLY A 149 6.71 24.13 24.58
N ARG A 150 6.55 22.80 24.64
CA ARG A 150 5.29 22.14 24.23
C ARG A 150 4.14 22.46 25.19
N ILE A 151 4.44 22.69 26.47
CA ILE A 151 3.42 22.95 27.49
C ILE A 151 2.61 24.22 27.20
N THR A 152 3.26 25.29 26.74
CA THR A 152 2.58 26.54 26.35
C THR A 152 1.75 26.34 25.10
N LYS A 153 2.18 25.47 24.18
CA LYS A 153 1.37 25.09 23.02
C LYS A 153 0.11 24.34 23.43
N ILE A 154 0.20 23.40 24.37
CA ILE A 154 -0.97 22.67 24.92
C ILE A 154 -1.97 23.63 25.55
N LEU A 155 -1.49 24.60 26.34
CA LEU A 155 -2.33 25.62 26.96
C LEU A 155 -3.07 26.50 25.94
N ASN A 156 -2.47 26.69 24.76
CA ASN A 156 -3.03 27.51 23.67
C ASN A 156 -3.68 26.68 22.55
N MET A 157 -3.94 25.38 22.76
CA MET A 157 -4.54 24.53 21.74
C MET A 157 -5.95 24.97 21.39
N LYS A 158 -6.28 24.91 20.09
CA LYS A 158 -7.67 25.15 19.63
C LYS A 158 -8.56 23.96 19.99
N PRO A 159 -9.89 24.15 20.13
CA PRO A 159 -10.82 23.05 20.44
C PRO A 159 -10.68 21.82 19.54
N CYS A 160 -10.45 22.01 18.23
CA CYS A 160 -10.24 20.91 17.28
C CYS A 160 -8.96 20.10 17.58
N GLU A 161 -7.90 20.76 18.05
CA GLU A 161 -6.64 20.10 18.41
C GLU A 161 -6.78 19.30 19.71
N ILE A 162 -7.54 19.85 20.68
CA ILE A 162 -7.89 19.14 21.92
C ILE A 162 -8.75 17.92 21.61
N LEU A 163 -9.75 18.04 20.74
CA LEU A 163 -10.59 16.92 20.31
C LEU A 163 -9.72 15.82 19.67
N SER A 164 -8.81 16.20 18.75
CA SER A 164 -7.90 15.24 18.13
C SER A 164 -7.01 14.52 19.16
N MET A 165 -6.56 15.22 20.21
CA MET A 165 -5.79 14.59 21.30
C MET A 165 -6.64 13.57 22.09
N ILE A 166 -7.92 13.88 22.32
CA ILE A 166 -8.84 12.98 23.03
C ILE A 166 -9.18 11.75 22.17
N GLU A 167 -9.50 11.93 20.88
CA GLU A 167 -9.75 10.84 19.92
C GLU A 167 -8.57 9.86 19.81
N GLU A 168 -7.37 10.39 20.00
CA GLU A 168 -6.15 9.60 19.97
C GLU A 168 -5.92 8.84 21.27
N ALA A 169 -6.16 9.48 22.42
CA ALA A 169 -6.11 8.82 23.72
C ALA A 169 -7.16 7.72 23.87
N THR A 170 -8.33 7.87 23.25
CA THR A 170 -9.37 6.83 23.19
C THR A 170 -9.13 5.78 22.11
N GLY A 171 -8.15 6.02 21.22
CA GLY A 171 -7.81 5.12 20.11
C GLY A 171 -8.81 5.10 18.95
N THR A 172 -9.84 5.96 18.97
CA THR A 172 -10.87 6.01 17.91
C THR A 172 -10.31 6.54 16.59
N LYS A 173 -9.27 7.39 16.65
CA LYS A 173 -8.69 8.02 15.46
C LYS A 173 -8.20 7.02 14.39
N MET A 174 -7.63 5.91 14.83
CA MET A 174 -7.07 4.89 13.93
C MET A 174 -8.17 4.14 13.18
N TYR A 175 -9.27 3.86 13.88
CA TYR A 175 -10.45 3.26 13.27
C TYR A 175 -11.07 4.22 12.25
N GLU A 176 -11.23 5.49 12.60
CA GLU A 176 -11.80 6.49 11.68
C GLU A 176 -10.96 6.68 10.42
N ASN A 177 -9.63 6.77 10.56
CA ASN A 177 -8.73 6.89 9.41
C ASN A 177 -8.83 5.67 8.48
N LYS A 178 -8.82 4.45 9.03
CA LYS A 178 -8.98 3.23 8.24
C LYS A 178 -10.35 3.16 7.57
N ARG A 179 -11.40 3.58 8.28
CA ARG A 179 -12.76 3.66 7.73
C ARG A 179 -12.82 4.64 6.56
N GLN A 180 -12.23 5.82 6.69
CA GLN A 180 -12.19 6.82 5.62
C GLN A 180 -11.46 6.30 4.38
N ILE A 181 -10.27 5.70 4.55
CA ILE A 181 -9.51 5.11 3.44
C ILE A 181 -10.30 4.00 2.75
N ALA A 182 -11.04 3.18 3.50
CA ALA A 182 -11.89 2.14 2.94
C ALA A 182 -13.03 2.75 2.10
N PHE A 183 -13.72 3.77 2.61
CA PHE A 183 -14.77 4.49 1.86
C PHE A 183 -14.23 5.12 0.58
N ASP A 184 -13.08 5.80 0.64
CA ASP A 184 -12.46 6.39 -0.54
C ASP A 184 -12.07 5.34 -1.59
N THR A 185 -11.65 4.15 -1.12
CA THR A 185 -11.32 3.02 -2.00
C THR A 185 -12.56 2.42 -2.65
N ILE A 186 -13.66 2.29 -1.89
CA ILE A 186 -14.95 1.82 -2.41
C ILE A 186 -15.47 2.78 -3.48
N ALA A 187 -15.50 4.08 -3.19
CA ALA A 187 -15.96 5.10 -4.14
C ALA A 187 -15.16 5.04 -5.46
N LYS A 188 -13.83 4.91 -5.38
CA LYS A 188 -12.98 4.75 -6.58
C LYS A 188 -13.28 3.46 -7.36
N LYS A 189 -13.60 2.37 -6.68
CA LYS A 189 -13.96 1.09 -7.33
C LYS A 189 -15.34 1.15 -7.97
N GLU A 190 -16.29 1.82 -7.34
CA GLU A 190 -17.64 2.02 -7.90
C GLU A 190 -17.59 2.83 -9.20
N ILE A 191 -16.79 3.89 -9.26
CA ILE A 191 -16.59 4.66 -10.49
C ILE A 191 -16.09 3.76 -11.63
N LYS A 192 -15.07 2.92 -11.36
CA LYS A 192 -14.55 1.97 -12.35
C LYS A 192 -15.57 0.91 -12.76
N LEU A 193 -16.37 0.41 -11.82
CA LEU A 193 -17.45 -0.53 -12.12
C LEU A 193 -18.48 0.09 -13.05
N ASN A 194 -18.85 1.34 -12.80
CA ASN A 194 -19.79 2.06 -13.65
C ASN A 194 -19.23 2.27 -15.06
N GLU A 195 -17.95 2.59 -15.21
CA GLU A 195 -17.28 2.68 -16.51
C GLU A 195 -17.30 1.34 -17.26
N ILE A 196 -16.98 0.23 -16.57
CA ILE A 196 -17.02 -1.12 -17.16
C ILE A 196 -18.44 -1.49 -17.60
N ASN A 197 -19.44 -1.28 -16.73
CA ASN A 197 -20.83 -1.58 -17.04
C ASN A 197 -21.33 -0.75 -18.22
N ARG A 198 -20.91 0.52 -18.30
CA ARG A 198 -21.22 1.38 -19.42
C ARG A 198 -20.66 0.82 -20.73
N MET A 199 -19.38 0.45 -20.79
CA MET A 199 -18.79 -0.14 -22.01
C MET A 199 -19.44 -1.48 -22.37
N LEU A 200 -19.79 -2.30 -21.38
CA LEU A 200 -20.44 -3.58 -21.62
C LEU A 200 -21.84 -3.40 -22.24
N ASN A 201 -22.60 -2.41 -21.79
CA ASN A 201 -23.94 -2.14 -22.27
C ASN A 201 -23.97 -1.33 -23.58
N GLU A 202 -23.08 -0.36 -23.75
CA GLU A 202 -23.05 0.55 -24.90
C GLU A 202 -22.32 -0.06 -26.11
N ASP A 203 -21.27 -0.87 -25.90
CA ASP A 203 -20.44 -1.37 -27.01
C ASP A 203 -20.61 -2.89 -27.21
N ILE A 204 -20.43 -3.67 -26.15
CA ILE A 204 -20.32 -5.14 -26.25
C ILE A 204 -21.69 -5.78 -26.51
N THR A 205 -22.71 -5.37 -25.75
CA THR A 205 -24.07 -5.94 -25.91
C THR A 205 -24.64 -5.70 -27.31
N PRO A 206 -24.62 -4.47 -27.87
CA PRO A 206 -25.17 -4.24 -29.21
C PRO A 206 -24.33 -4.86 -30.33
N THR A 207 -23.02 -5.00 -30.17
CA THR A 207 -22.20 -5.74 -31.14
C THR A 207 -22.55 -7.23 -31.14
N ILE A 208 -22.77 -7.83 -29.97
CA ILE A 208 -23.24 -9.22 -29.86
C ILE A 208 -24.63 -9.40 -30.49
N THR A 209 -25.58 -8.46 -30.30
CA THR A 209 -26.91 -8.59 -30.92
C THR A 209 -26.83 -8.47 -32.43
N LYS A 210 -26.06 -7.54 -32.98
CA LYS A 210 -25.82 -7.42 -34.42
C LYS A 210 -25.22 -8.70 -35.01
N LEU A 211 -24.19 -9.27 -34.37
CA LEU A 211 -23.57 -10.52 -34.81
C LEU A 211 -24.55 -11.71 -34.76
N LYS A 212 -25.50 -11.72 -33.81
CA LYS A 212 -26.55 -12.74 -33.76
C LYS A 212 -27.54 -12.59 -34.92
N GLU A 213 -27.93 -11.38 -35.27
CA GLU A 213 -28.80 -11.09 -36.41
C GLU A 213 -28.12 -11.49 -37.73
N GLU A 214 -26.87 -11.07 -37.95
CA GLU A 214 -26.08 -11.44 -39.12
C GLU A 214 -25.94 -12.96 -39.26
N ARG A 215 -25.67 -13.66 -38.15
CA ARG A 215 -25.66 -15.13 -38.13
C ARG A 215 -27.00 -15.72 -38.54
N SER A 216 -28.11 -15.17 -38.07
CA SER A 216 -29.45 -15.66 -38.42
C SER A 216 -29.73 -15.50 -39.92
N SER A 217 -29.45 -14.31 -40.48
CA SER A 217 -29.58 -14.05 -41.92
C SER A 217 -28.68 -14.95 -42.76
N TYR A 218 -27.45 -15.21 -42.30
CA TYR A 218 -26.54 -16.13 -42.99
C TYR A 218 -27.06 -17.58 -43.01
N LEU A 219 -27.65 -18.06 -41.91
CA LEU A 219 -28.26 -19.39 -41.85
C LEU A 219 -29.46 -19.52 -42.78
N GLU A 220 -30.27 -18.46 -42.91
CA GLU A 220 -31.40 -18.41 -43.85
C GLU A 220 -30.92 -18.39 -45.30
N TYR A 221 -29.93 -17.55 -45.62
CA TYR A 221 -29.26 -17.56 -46.92
C TYR A 221 -28.73 -18.95 -47.28
N GLN A 222 -28.11 -19.65 -46.32
CA GLN A 222 -27.59 -21.01 -46.54
C GLN A 222 -28.71 -22.01 -46.85
N LYS A 223 -29.88 -21.90 -46.20
CA LYS A 223 -31.05 -22.74 -46.50
C LYS A 223 -31.57 -22.47 -47.91
N ILE A 224 -31.81 -21.21 -48.25
CA ILE A 224 -32.31 -20.81 -49.58
C ILE A 224 -31.35 -21.27 -50.67
N THR A 225 -30.04 -21.10 -50.47
CA THR A 225 -29.03 -21.54 -51.44
C THR A 225 -29.09 -23.05 -51.68
N ARG A 226 -29.29 -23.86 -50.64
CA ARG A 226 -29.47 -25.32 -50.79
C ARG A 226 -30.73 -25.67 -51.57
N GLU A 227 -31.87 -25.01 -51.28
CA GLU A 227 -33.12 -25.24 -52.02
C GLU A 227 -33.00 -24.81 -53.48
N LEU A 228 -32.31 -23.71 -53.74
CA LEU A 228 -32.07 -23.18 -55.07
C LEU A 228 -31.16 -24.11 -55.88
N GLU A 229 -30.10 -24.65 -55.28
CA GLU A 229 -29.28 -25.71 -55.89
C GLU A 229 -30.09 -26.97 -56.19
N HIS A 230 -30.93 -27.41 -55.25
CA HIS A 230 -31.79 -28.58 -55.45
C HIS A 230 -32.75 -28.39 -56.63
N THR A 231 -33.43 -27.25 -56.68
CA THR A 231 -34.38 -26.91 -57.74
C THR A 231 -33.68 -26.76 -59.10
N LYS A 232 -32.51 -26.12 -59.14
CA LYS A 232 -31.67 -26.04 -60.34
C LYS A 232 -31.31 -27.41 -60.89
N ARG A 233 -30.93 -28.36 -60.02
CA ARG A 233 -30.63 -29.74 -60.45
C ARG A 233 -31.85 -30.41 -61.07
N ILE A 234 -33.05 -30.19 -60.53
CA ILE A 234 -34.30 -30.71 -61.09
C ILE A 234 -34.59 -30.09 -62.46
N CYS A 235 -34.48 -28.75 -62.61
CA CYS A 235 -34.68 -28.08 -63.89
C CYS A 235 -33.69 -28.58 -64.95
N LEU A 236 -32.40 -28.70 -64.60
CA LEU A 236 -31.36 -29.23 -65.49
C LEU A 236 -31.66 -30.67 -65.92
N ALA A 237 -32.15 -31.52 -65.01
CA ALA A 237 -32.54 -32.88 -65.33
C ALA A 237 -33.76 -32.94 -66.29
N TYR A 238 -34.74 -32.06 -66.09
CA TYR A 238 -35.90 -31.92 -66.99
C TYR A 238 -35.49 -31.44 -68.39
N ASP A 239 -34.66 -30.40 -68.47
CA ASP A 239 -34.13 -29.89 -69.74
C ASP A 239 -33.33 -30.97 -70.48
N TYR A 240 -32.52 -31.75 -69.77
CA TYR A 240 -31.80 -32.89 -70.34
C TYR A 240 -32.75 -33.97 -70.89
N MET A 241 -33.80 -34.35 -70.14
CA MET A 241 -34.81 -35.30 -70.61
C MET A 241 -35.51 -34.82 -71.87
N LYS A 242 -35.94 -33.55 -71.90
CA LYS A 242 -36.60 -32.93 -73.06
C LYS A 242 -35.70 -32.89 -74.30
N LEU A 243 -34.40 -32.59 -74.12
CA LEU A 243 -33.42 -32.62 -75.20
C LEU A 243 -33.17 -34.06 -75.69
N LYS A 244 -33.17 -35.04 -74.80
CA LYS A 244 -33.03 -36.46 -75.14
C LYS A 244 -34.24 -36.96 -75.95
N GLU A 245 -35.46 -36.63 -75.54
CA GLU A 245 -36.69 -36.96 -76.28
C GLU A 245 -36.68 -36.34 -77.68
N LYS A 246 -36.29 -35.07 -77.82
CA LYS A 246 -36.14 -34.43 -79.13
C LYS A 246 -35.11 -35.13 -80.02
N LYS A 247 -34.00 -35.59 -79.44
CA LYS A 247 -32.96 -36.34 -80.17
C LYS A 247 -33.45 -37.72 -80.62
N ILE A 248 -34.25 -38.40 -79.79
CA ILE A 248 -34.87 -39.69 -80.15
C ILE A 248 -35.90 -39.50 -81.27
N GLN A 249 -36.73 -38.44 -81.20
CA GLN A 249 -37.67 -38.10 -82.27
C GLN A 249 -36.97 -37.76 -83.57
N GLN A 250 -35.86 -37.02 -83.53
CA GLN A 250 -35.04 -36.75 -84.71
C GLN A 250 -34.41 -38.00 -85.31
N ASN A 251 -33.93 -38.95 -84.48
CA ASN A 251 -33.37 -40.20 -84.99
C ASN A 251 -34.44 -41.10 -85.62
N MET A 252 -35.68 -41.10 -85.12
CA MET A 252 -36.78 -41.86 -85.74
C MET A 252 -37.23 -41.27 -87.09
N THR A 253 -37.08 -39.96 -87.32
CA THR A 253 -37.35 -39.35 -88.64
C THR A 253 -36.22 -39.52 -89.66
N PHE A 254 -35.07 -40.10 -89.28
CA PHE A 254 -33.97 -40.44 -90.21
C PHE A 254 -33.92 -41.94 -90.56
N GLU A 255 -34.75 -42.79 -89.93
CA GLU A 255 -34.87 -44.23 -90.24
C GLU A 255 -36.10 -44.59 -91.09
N GLU A 256 -36.88 -43.61 -91.53
CA GLU A 256 -37.87 -43.70 -92.63
C GLU A 256 -37.31 -43.11 -93.93
#